data_AF-A0A3N5FTD2-F1
#
_entry.id   AF-A0A3N5FTD2-F1
#
_cell.length_a   1.000
_cell.length_b   1.000
_cell.length_c   1.000
_cell.angle_alpha   90.00
_cell.angle_beta   90.00
_cell.angle_gamma   90.00
#
_symmetry.space_group_name_H-M   'P 1'
#
loop_
_entity.id
_entity.type
_entity.pdbx_description
1 polymer ?
#
loop_
_entity_poly.entity_id
_entity_poly.type
_entity_poly.pdbx_seq_one_letter_code
_entity_poly.pdbx_strand_id
1 'polypeptide(L)' 'MRHLVYKEQLKRGNRFAVMLNDREMRALDIYCSRYRIRNRSEFFRETIMKAILKRFDDEHPTLWEEPEPTLFNQDGSR' A
#
# COMPACT_ATOMS: atom_id res chain seq x y z
N MET A 1 -14.26 27.06 -4.60
CA MET A 1 -12.79 27.22 -4.69
C MET A 1 -11.99 26.08 -4.03
N ARG A 2 -12.22 25.71 -2.76
CA ARG A 2 -11.42 24.65 -2.06
C ARG A 2 -11.35 23.30 -2.79
N HIS A 3 -12.45 22.85 -3.40
CA HIS A 3 -12.50 21.57 -4.11
C HIS A 3 -11.65 21.52 -5.39
N LEU A 4 -11.40 22.69 -6.02
CA LEU A 4 -10.53 22.80 -7.19
C LEU A 4 -9.07 22.73 -6.76
N VAL A 5 -8.69 23.46 -5.69
CA VAL A 5 -7.34 23.44 -5.10
C VAL A 5 -6.94 22.02 -4.68
N TYR A 6 -7.84 21.28 -4.03
CA TYR A 6 -7.59 19.88 -3.67
C TYR A 6 -7.36 18.97 -4.90
N LYS A 7 -8.15 19.16 -5.96
CA LYS A 7 -8.00 18.40 -7.20
C LYS A 7 -6.67 18.71 -7.90
N GLU A 8 -6.19 19.94 -7.80
CA GLU A 8 -4.88 20.32 -8.36
C GLU A 8 -3.73 19.69 -7.60
N GLN A 9 -3.81 19.59 -6.27
CA GLN A 9 -2.79 18.96 -5.43
C GLN A 9 -2.71 17.43 -5.62
N LEU A 10 -3.79 16.80 -6.11
CA LEU A 10 -3.83 15.38 -6.43
C LEU A 10 -3.40 15.05 -7.87
N LYS A 11 -2.96 16.05 -8.64
CA LYS A 11 -2.44 15.82 -10.00
C LYS A 11 -1.19 14.94 -9.92
N ARG A 12 -1.19 13.86 -10.68
CA ARG A 12 -0.07 12.91 -10.77
C ARG A 12 1.00 13.49 -11.68
N GLY A 13 1.98 14.20 -11.11
CA GLY A 13 3.07 14.87 -11.87
C GLY A 13 4.40 14.10 -11.92
N ASN A 14 4.61 13.16 -11.00
CA ASN A 14 5.90 12.46 -10.87
C ASN A 14 5.97 11.22 -11.78
N ARG A 15 7.12 11.02 -12.44
CA ARG A 15 7.38 9.83 -13.25
C ARG A 15 7.89 8.69 -12.38
N PHE A 16 7.35 7.50 -12.62
CA PHE A 16 7.80 6.25 -12.02
C PHE A 16 8.08 5.24 -13.14
N ALA A 17 9.22 4.55 -13.07
CA ALA A 17 9.60 3.52 -14.03
C ALA A 17 10.28 2.37 -13.30
N VAL A 18 9.97 1.14 -13.71
CA VAL A 18 10.54 -0.10 -13.17
C VAL A 18 11.02 -0.94 -14.34
N MET A 19 12.22 -1.49 -14.22
CA MET A 19 12.75 -2.45 -15.18
C MET A 19 12.45 -3.87 -14.69
N LEU A 20 12.01 -4.72 -15.60
CA LEU A 20 11.67 -6.12 -15.34
C LEU A 20 12.50 -7.00 -16.26
N ASN A 21 12.87 -8.20 -15.79
CA ASN A 21 13.48 -9.20 -16.66
C ASN A 21 12.42 -9.85 -17.58
N ASP A 22 12.88 -10.65 -18.54
CA ASP A 22 12.00 -11.27 -19.53
C ASP A 22 10.94 -12.21 -18.90
N ARG A 23 11.27 -12.88 -17.80
CA ARG A 23 10.35 -13.80 -17.12
C ARG A 23 9.26 -13.02 -16.39
N GLU A 24 9.64 -11.95 -15.70
CA GLU A 24 8.74 -11.03 -15.00
C GLU A 24 7.80 -10.32 -15.97
N MET A 25 8.32 -9.84 -17.11
CA MET A 25 7.51 -9.20 -18.14
C MET A 25 6.46 -10.19 -18.69
N ARG A 26 6.86 -11.43 -19.02
CA ARG A 26 5.90 -12.46 -19.48
C ARG A 26 4.85 -12.78 -18.43
N ALA A 27 5.23 -12.90 -17.17
CA ALA A 27 4.28 -13.15 -16.08
C ALA A 27 3.27 -12.01 -15.94
N LEU A 28 3.74 -10.76 -16.03
CA LEU A 28 2.89 -9.58 -16.03
C LEU A 28 1.92 -9.56 -17.21
N ASP A 29 2.39 -9.87 -18.42
CA ASP A 29 1.55 -9.91 -19.63
C ASP A 29 0.43 -10.94 -19.50
N ILE A 30 0.76 -12.16 -19.04
CA ILE A 30 -0.20 -13.23 -18.79
C ILE A 30 -1.24 -12.79 -17.75
N TYR A 31 -0.78 -12.18 -16.65
CA TYR A 31 -1.65 -11.67 -15.59
C TYR A 31 -2.60 -10.60 -16.13
N CYS A 32 -2.08 -9.58 -16.81
CA CYS A 32 -2.88 -8.50 -17.38
C CYS A 32 -3.91 -9.02 -18.40
N SER A 33 -3.53 -10.00 -19.23
CA SER A 33 -4.45 -10.63 -20.18
C SER A 33 -5.55 -11.41 -19.48
N ARG A 34 -5.20 -12.26 -18.50
CA ARG A 34 -6.14 -13.10 -17.74
C ARG A 34 -7.19 -12.27 -17.01
N TYR A 35 -6.78 -11.18 -16.36
CA TYR A 35 -7.66 -10.33 -15.55
C TYR A 35 -8.18 -9.09 -16.29
N ARG A 36 -7.95 -9.00 -17.61
CA ARG A 36 -8.43 -7.91 -18.48
C ARG A 36 -8.00 -6.51 -17.99
N ILE A 37 -6.77 -6.40 -17.51
CA ILE A 37 -6.21 -5.14 -17.05
C ILE A 37 -5.94 -4.25 -18.26
N ARG A 38 -6.73 -3.19 -18.40
CA ARG A 38 -6.62 -2.22 -19.51
C ARG A 38 -5.50 -1.21 -19.30
N ASN A 39 -5.23 -0.83 -18.05
CA ASN A 39 -4.22 0.17 -17.70
C ASN A 39 -3.19 -0.40 -16.73
N ARG A 40 -2.00 -0.71 -17.27
CA ARG A 40 -0.90 -1.26 -16.46
C ARG A 40 -0.42 -0.27 -15.41
N SER A 41 -0.29 1.01 -15.76
CA SER A 41 0.19 2.05 -14.84
C SER A 41 -0.75 2.23 -13.65
N GLU A 42 -2.06 2.13 -13.87
CA GLU A 42 -3.05 2.14 -12.80
C GLU A 42 -2.91 0.92 -11.88
N PHE A 43 -2.82 -0.27 -12.48
CA PHE A 43 -2.61 -1.51 -11.72
C PHE A 43 -1.34 -1.47 -10.86
N PHE A 44 -0.21 -1.03 -11.42
CA PHE A 44 1.04 -0.90 -10.68
C PHE A 44 0.90 0.07 -9.51
N ARG A 45 0.35 1.25 -9.76
CA ARG A 45 0.15 2.27 -8.72
C ARG A 45 -0.72 1.73 -7.59
N GLU A 46 -1.85 1.11 -7.90
CA GLU A 46 -2.75 0.58 -6.88
C GLU A 46 -2.11 -0.55 -6.08
N THR A 47 -1.43 -1.46 -6.75
CA THR A 47 -0.78 -2.60 -6.11
C THR A 47 0.31 -2.14 -5.15
N ILE A 48 1.17 -1.21 -5.60
CA ILE A 48 2.26 -0.65 -4.79
C ILE A 48 1.68 0.14 -3.60
N MET A 49 0.71 1.02 -3.84
CA MET A 49 0.13 1.85 -2.76
C MET A 49 -0.61 1.00 -1.73
N LYS A 50 -1.35 -0.04 -2.17
CA LYS A 50 -2.00 -0.99 -1.26
C LYS A 50 -0.97 -1.73 -0.40
N ALA A 51 0.14 -2.17 -0.98
CA ALA A 51 1.20 -2.84 -0.24
C ALA A 51 1.87 -1.92 0.78
N ILE A 52 2.16 -0.67 0.40
CA ILE A 52 2.75 0.34 1.31
C ILE A 52 1.81 0.66 2.46
N LEU A 53 0.53 0.97 2.18
CA LEU A 53 -0.44 1.32 3.21
C LEU A 53 -0.68 0.16 4.17
N LYS A 54 -0.84 -1.06 3.63
CA LYS A 54 -0.98 -2.26 4.46
C LYS A 54 0.23 -2.44 5.38
N ARG A 55 1.44 -2.24 4.88
CA ARG A 55 2.66 -2.34 5.68
C ARG A 55 2.67 -1.32 6.83
N PHE A 56 2.25 -0.09 6.57
CA PHE A 56 2.13 0.92 7.62
C PHE A 56 1.04 0.58 8.63
N ASP A 57 -0.11 0.06 8.19
CA ASP A 57 -1.18 -0.38 9.09
C ASP A 57 -0.71 -1.54 9.99
N ASP A 58 0.06 -2.49 9.44
CA ASP A 58 0.60 -3.64 10.17
C ASP A 58 1.70 -3.25 11.18
N GLU A 59 2.46 -2.18 10.93
CA GLU A 59 3.57 -1.71 11.79
C GLU A 59 3.14 -0.62 12.78
N HIS A 60 1.95 -0.03 12.61
CA HIS A 60 1.48 1.00 13.52
C HIS A 60 0.92 0.33 14.79
N PRO A 61 1.48 0.61 15.99
CA PRO A 61 0.98 0.04 17.22
C PRO A 61 -0.50 0.42 17.35
N THR A 62 -1.36 -0.59 17.33
CA THR A 62 -2.79 -0.35 17.45
C THR A 62 -3.09 0.09 18.87
N LEU A 63 -4.04 1.02 19.05
CA LEU A 63 -4.45 1.55 20.37
C LEU A 63 -4.90 0.45 21.36
N TRP A 64 -5.10 -0.77 20.86
CA TRP A 64 -5.63 -1.94 21.55
C TRP A 64 -4.65 -3.12 21.59
N GLU A 65 -3.41 -2.96 21.12
CA GLU A 65 -2.35 -3.89 21.48
C GLU A 65 -2.17 -3.78 22.99
N GLU A 66 -2.72 -4.76 23.73
CA GLU A 66 -2.43 -4.91 25.14
C GLU A 66 -0.91 -4.88 25.26
N PRO A 67 -0.33 -3.90 25.99
CA PRO A 67 1.11 -3.89 26.18
C PRO A 67 1.46 -5.24 26.77
N GLU A 68 2.37 -5.96 26.09
CA GLU A 68 3.00 -7.19 26.59
C GLU A 68 3.16 -7.04 28.10
N PRO A 69 2.66 -7.99 28.91
CA PRO A 69 2.67 -7.85 30.36
C PRO A 69 4.12 -7.68 30.81
N THR A 70 4.52 -6.43 31.00
CA THR A 70 5.84 -6.09 31.49
C THR A 70 5.92 -6.55 32.94
N LEU A 71 7.12 -6.82 33.45
CA LEU A 71 7.35 -7.15 34.86
C LEU A 71 6.71 -6.15 35.85
N PHE A 72 6.33 -4.95 35.38
CA PHE A 72 5.72 -3.88 36.16
C PHE A 72 4.19 -3.77 36.01
N ASN A 73 3.56 -4.58 35.13
CA ASN A 73 2.10 -4.58 34.93
C ASN A 73 1.39 -5.69 35.71
N GLN A 74 2.04 -6.31 36.70
CA GLN A 74 1.45 -7.36 37.55
C GLN A 74 0.57 -6.79 38.68
N ASP A 75 -0.40 -5.93 38.39
CA ASP A 75 -1.33 -5.41 39.39
C ASP A 75 -2.77 -5.46 38.82
N GLY A 76 -3.74 -6.20 39.36
CA GLY A 76 -3.74 -7.03 40.54
C GLY A 76 -4.98 -7.93 40.54
N SER A 77 -4.78 -9.21 40.85
CA SER A 77 -5.87 -10.08 41.26
C SER A 77 -6.15 -9.83 42.73
N ARG A 78 -7.04 -8.87 43.03
CA ARG A 78 -7.84 -8.79 44.27
C ARG A 78 -9.13 -8.01 44.02
#